data_AF-A0A3M1AG58-F1
#
_entry.id   AF-A0A3M1AG58-F1
#
_cell.length_a   1.000
_cell.length_b   1.000
_cell.length_c   1.000
_cell.angle_alpha   90.00
_cell.angle_beta   90.00
_cell.angle_gamma   90.00
#
_symmetry.space_group_name_H-M   'P 1'
#
loop_
_entity.id
_entity.type
_entity.pdbx_description
1 polymer ?
#
loop_
_entity_poly.entity_id
_entity_poly.type
_entity_poly.pdbx_seq_one_letter_code
_entity_poly.pdbx_strand_id
1 'polypeptide(L)'
;MHHLKQFFYFIILGLVACNVSVNKDIIIEDGKVHQGNLTTVNGNILIGENCKVDGICRTVNGLIEVGQHSTVDELQTVNGSIRLNSNVIIEKNVQTVNGSVNCDSGVVIRHDIKTINGSIKLKDAEVENSIRTTNGDIFLNHSLVKGDIIIKRKREEMEGSKIKIYVGNGSTVEGNILADENAGVEVIISKDSEVKGKIHNAITLTE
;
A
#
# COMPACT_ATOMS: atom_id res chain seq x y z
N MET A 1 11.15 -11.68 -9.20
CA MET A 1 11.95 -10.81 -10.11
C MET A 1 11.32 -10.62 -11.48
N HIS A 2 10.93 -11.66 -12.23
CA HIS A 2 10.31 -11.47 -13.56
C HIS A 2 8.99 -10.68 -13.49
N HIS A 3 8.08 -11.02 -12.55
CA HIS A 3 6.81 -10.30 -12.39
C HIS A 3 6.95 -8.87 -11.85
N LEU A 4 8.01 -8.58 -11.10
CA LEU A 4 8.23 -7.27 -10.48
C LEU A 4 8.97 -6.30 -11.42
N LYS A 5 9.93 -6.83 -12.20
CA LYS A 5 10.49 -6.10 -13.34
C LYS A 5 9.41 -5.89 -14.41
N GLN A 6 8.55 -6.88 -14.68
CA GLN A 6 7.37 -6.67 -15.52
C GLN A 6 6.48 -5.57 -14.96
N PHE A 7 6.19 -5.55 -13.66
CA PHE A 7 5.37 -4.50 -13.03
C PHE A 7 5.96 -3.10 -13.21
N PHE A 8 7.26 -2.94 -12.95
CA PHE A 8 7.98 -1.68 -13.21
C PHE A 8 7.95 -1.30 -14.70
N TYR A 9 8.16 -2.27 -15.59
CA TYR A 9 8.04 -2.07 -17.03
C TYR A 9 6.61 -1.73 -17.46
N PHE A 10 5.57 -2.30 -16.83
CA PHE A 10 4.16 -2.03 -17.13
C PHE A 10 3.74 -0.63 -16.66
N ILE A 11 4.24 -0.17 -15.51
CA ILE A 11 4.02 1.22 -15.07
C ILE A 11 4.67 2.19 -16.06
N ILE A 12 5.91 1.91 -16.48
CA ILE A 12 6.64 2.75 -17.43
C ILE A 12 6.01 2.69 -18.84
N LEU A 13 5.56 1.52 -19.32
CA LEU A 13 4.87 1.38 -20.61
C LEU A 13 3.45 1.97 -20.59
N GLY A 14 2.77 1.94 -19.44
CA GLY A 14 1.40 2.44 -19.28
C GLY A 14 1.28 3.97 -19.38
N LEU A 15 2.41 4.70 -19.32
CA LEU A 15 2.48 6.15 -19.55
C LEU A 15 2.32 6.54 -21.04
N VAL A 16 2.19 5.56 -21.95
CA VAL A 16 2.07 5.83 -23.41
C VAL A 16 0.60 6.08 -23.84
N ALA A 17 -0.38 5.94 -22.94
CA ALA A 17 -1.79 6.21 -23.24
C ALA A 17 -2.20 7.64 -22.85
N CYS A 18 -2.97 8.31 -23.72
CA CYS A 18 -3.32 9.73 -23.69
C CYS A 18 -3.77 10.29 -22.32
N ASN A 19 -3.40 11.56 -22.06
CA ASN A 19 -3.59 12.37 -20.84
C ASN A 19 -2.55 12.18 -19.71
N VAL A 20 -1.27 12.22 -20.07
CA VAL A 20 -0.17 12.33 -19.10
C VAL A 20 0.18 13.80 -18.86
N SER A 21 0.12 14.22 -17.60
CA SER A 21 0.75 15.46 -17.13
C SER A 21 2.25 15.25 -16.89
N VAL A 22 3.07 16.25 -17.15
CA VAL A 22 4.51 16.22 -16.84
C VAL A 22 4.88 17.50 -16.10
N ASN A 23 5.54 17.35 -14.96
CA ASN A 23 5.93 18.42 -14.04
C ASN A 23 4.75 19.30 -13.58
N LYS A 24 3.54 18.75 -13.52
CA LYS A 24 2.38 19.46 -12.95
C LYS A 24 1.57 18.55 -12.05
N ASP A 25 1.14 19.17 -10.96
CA ASP A 25 0.20 18.58 -10.02
C ASP A 25 -1.18 18.47 -10.67
N ILE A 26 -1.87 17.39 -10.34
CA ILE A 26 -3.27 17.17 -10.68
C ILE A 26 -4.04 17.36 -9.37
N ILE A 27 -4.97 18.32 -9.35
CA ILE A 27 -5.78 18.63 -8.19
C ILE A 27 -7.24 18.36 -8.53
N ILE A 28 -7.90 17.52 -7.74
CA ILE A 28 -9.35 17.34 -7.75
C ILE A 28 -9.88 18.07 -6.51
N GLU A 29 -10.61 19.16 -6.73
CA GLU A 29 -11.20 19.94 -5.65
C GLU A 29 -12.25 19.14 -4.87
N ASP A 30 -12.58 19.58 -3.66
CA ASP A 30 -13.55 18.93 -2.79
C ASP A 30 -14.92 18.73 -3.46
N GLY A 31 -15.57 17.62 -3.15
CA GLY A 31 -16.92 17.27 -3.62
C GLY A 31 -17.00 16.92 -5.10
N LYS A 32 -15.88 16.82 -5.82
CA LYS A 32 -15.89 16.55 -7.27
C LYS A 32 -15.99 15.06 -7.56
N VAL A 33 -16.64 14.78 -8.70
CA VAL A 33 -16.58 13.47 -9.35
C VAL A 33 -15.67 13.58 -10.56
N HIS A 34 -14.66 12.72 -10.63
CA HIS A 34 -13.77 12.58 -11.78
C HIS A 34 -13.96 11.21 -12.43
N GLN A 35 -14.03 11.19 -13.75
CA GLN A 35 -14.13 9.99 -14.55
C GLN A 35 -12.87 9.85 -15.41
N GLY A 36 -12.20 8.71 -15.31
CA GLY A 36 -10.99 8.41 -16.06
C GLY A 36 -9.71 8.43 -15.22
N ASN A 37 -8.61 8.09 -15.88
CA ASN A 37 -7.30 7.96 -15.23
C ASN A 37 -6.66 9.33 -15.00
N LEU A 38 -6.05 9.51 -13.83
CA LEU A 38 -5.19 10.64 -13.51
C LEU A 38 -3.74 10.17 -13.60
N THR A 39 -2.92 10.78 -14.46
CA THR A 39 -1.54 10.34 -14.63
C THR A 39 -0.59 11.52 -14.74
N THR A 40 0.46 11.53 -13.92
CA THR A 40 1.50 12.58 -13.96
C THR A 40 2.92 12.03 -13.76
N VAL A 41 3.92 12.71 -14.30
CA VAL A 41 5.35 12.45 -14.05
C VAL A 41 5.93 13.68 -13.37
N ASN A 42 6.59 13.52 -12.22
CA ASN A 42 7.10 14.63 -11.39
C ASN A 42 6.01 15.62 -10.92
N GLY A 43 4.82 15.11 -10.64
CA GLY A 43 3.73 15.88 -10.07
C GLY A 43 3.00 15.08 -9.01
N ASN A 44 2.31 15.79 -8.13
CA ASN A 44 1.44 15.19 -7.14
C ASN A 44 0.05 14.97 -7.73
N ILE A 45 -0.68 13.98 -7.20
CA ILE A 45 -2.12 13.85 -7.40
C ILE A 45 -2.76 14.12 -6.04
N LEU A 46 -3.46 15.25 -5.94
CA LEU A 46 -4.13 15.71 -4.72
C LEU A 46 -5.63 15.61 -4.95
N ILE A 47 -6.28 14.64 -4.32
CA ILE A 47 -7.73 14.46 -4.36
C ILE A 47 -8.28 15.05 -3.07
N GLY A 48 -9.18 16.00 -3.19
CA GLY A 48 -9.84 16.67 -2.07
C GLY A 48 -10.78 15.75 -1.28
N GLU A 49 -11.53 16.34 -0.38
CA GLU A 49 -12.50 15.66 0.46
C GLU A 49 -13.80 15.37 -0.30
N ASN A 50 -14.54 14.35 0.13
CA ASN A 50 -15.86 14.01 -0.41
C ASN A 50 -15.87 13.80 -1.94
N CYS A 51 -14.75 13.34 -2.49
CA CYS A 51 -14.56 13.15 -3.92
C CYS A 51 -14.89 11.71 -4.35
N LYS A 52 -15.19 11.54 -5.63
CA LYS A 52 -15.27 10.23 -6.27
C LYS A 52 -14.40 10.22 -7.53
N VAL A 53 -13.42 9.33 -7.59
CA VAL A 53 -12.53 9.20 -8.76
C VAL A 53 -12.61 7.79 -9.33
N ASP A 54 -13.31 7.67 -10.45
CA ASP A 54 -13.53 6.42 -11.17
C ASP A 54 -12.44 6.25 -12.23
N GLY A 55 -11.29 5.72 -11.81
CA GLY A 55 -10.13 5.45 -12.65
C GLY A 55 -8.85 5.22 -11.84
N ILE A 56 -7.73 5.03 -12.55
CA ILE A 56 -6.43 4.80 -11.94
C ILE A 56 -5.70 6.14 -11.74
N CYS A 57 -5.32 6.43 -10.51
CA CYS A 57 -4.47 7.55 -10.15
C CYS A 57 -3.00 7.11 -10.10
N ARG A 58 -2.16 7.66 -10.97
CA ARG A 58 -0.77 7.23 -11.16
C ARG A 58 0.22 8.39 -11.17
N THR A 59 1.27 8.29 -10.37
CA THR A 59 2.44 9.19 -10.49
C THR A 59 3.76 8.43 -10.50
N VAL A 60 4.81 8.99 -11.10
CA VAL A 60 6.15 8.38 -11.06
C VAL A 60 6.98 8.96 -9.93
N ASN A 61 7.03 10.28 -9.79
CA ASN A 61 7.85 10.95 -8.77
C ASN A 61 6.97 11.98 -8.08
N GLY A 62 6.12 11.52 -7.17
CA GLY A 62 5.13 12.40 -6.55
C GLY A 62 4.29 11.72 -5.49
N LEU A 63 3.63 12.54 -4.69
CA LEU A 63 2.66 12.12 -3.70
C LEU A 63 1.31 11.85 -4.37
N ILE A 64 0.63 10.80 -3.93
CA ILE A 64 -0.82 10.69 -4.10
C ILE A 64 -1.45 10.87 -2.72
N GLU A 65 -2.26 11.90 -2.56
CA GLU A 65 -3.01 12.16 -1.34
C GLU A 65 -4.51 12.16 -1.64
N VAL A 66 -5.27 11.44 -0.81
CA VAL A 66 -6.73 11.33 -0.91
C VAL A 66 -7.36 11.90 0.35
N GLY A 67 -8.15 12.96 0.18
CA GLY A 67 -8.91 13.63 1.22
C GLY A 67 -10.00 12.76 1.81
N GLN A 68 -10.52 13.18 2.96
CA GLN A 68 -11.45 12.41 3.77
C GLN A 68 -12.74 12.08 3.01
N HIS A 69 -13.36 10.94 3.37
CA HIS A 69 -14.66 10.52 2.81
C HIS A 69 -14.69 10.37 1.28
N SER A 70 -13.53 10.26 0.65
CA SER A 70 -13.40 10.10 -0.80
C SER A 70 -13.36 8.63 -1.20
N THR A 71 -13.87 8.32 -2.38
CA THR A 71 -13.77 6.98 -2.99
C THR A 71 -12.91 7.05 -4.24
N VAL A 72 -11.92 6.18 -4.37
CA VAL A 72 -11.02 6.11 -5.53
C VAL A 72 -10.87 4.67 -5.99
N ASP A 73 -10.82 4.46 -7.29
CA ASP A 73 -10.73 3.12 -7.86
C ASP A 73 -9.38 2.43 -7.54
N GLU A 74 -8.27 3.00 -7.99
CA GLU A 74 -6.94 2.39 -7.86
C GLU A 74 -5.83 3.43 -7.77
N LEU A 75 -4.81 3.17 -6.95
CA LEU A 75 -3.69 4.08 -6.73
C LEU A 75 -2.36 3.40 -7.04
N GLN A 76 -1.49 4.08 -7.80
CA GLN A 76 -0.19 3.55 -8.22
C GLN A 76 0.89 4.64 -8.16
N THR A 77 2.04 4.37 -7.56
CA THR A 77 3.20 5.26 -7.68
C THR A 77 4.52 4.51 -7.81
N VAL A 78 5.56 5.16 -8.35
CA VAL A 78 6.90 4.57 -8.46
C VAL A 78 7.80 5.07 -7.35
N ASN A 79 8.17 6.35 -7.34
CA ASN A 79 9.01 6.99 -6.31
C ASN A 79 8.17 8.03 -5.58
N GLY A 80 7.27 7.56 -4.73
CA GLY A 80 6.24 8.39 -4.15
C GLY A 80 5.51 7.70 -3.02
N SER A 81 4.99 8.51 -2.10
CA SER A 81 4.13 8.00 -1.03
C SER A 81 2.66 8.10 -1.43
N ILE A 82 1.85 7.23 -0.85
CA ILE A 82 0.39 7.27 -0.92
C ILE A 82 -0.12 7.56 0.49
N ARG A 83 -0.97 8.57 0.63
CA ARG A 83 -1.60 8.97 1.90
C ARG A 83 -3.11 8.97 1.74
N LEU A 84 -3.78 8.19 2.58
CA LEU A 84 -5.22 8.08 2.62
C LEU A 84 -5.70 8.66 3.95
N ASN A 85 -6.42 9.78 3.87
CA ASN A 85 -7.03 10.40 5.04
C ASN A 85 -8.26 9.59 5.49
N SER A 86 -8.86 10.03 6.59
CA SER A 86 -9.90 9.26 7.27
C SER A 86 -11.09 8.91 6.37
N ASN A 87 -11.63 7.70 6.55
CA ASN A 87 -12.83 7.21 5.86
C ASN A 87 -12.71 7.18 4.32
N VAL A 88 -11.50 7.06 3.77
CA VAL A 88 -11.30 6.83 2.33
C VAL A 88 -11.60 5.38 1.96
N ILE A 89 -12.26 5.18 0.83
CA ILE A 89 -12.49 3.85 0.24
C ILE A 89 -11.67 3.72 -1.03
N ILE A 90 -10.86 2.67 -1.10
CA ILE A 90 -10.17 2.26 -2.33
C ILE A 90 -10.81 0.97 -2.86
N GLU A 91 -11.44 1.05 -4.03
CA GLU A 91 -12.22 -0.06 -4.59
C GLU A 91 -11.34 -1.22 -5.10
N LYS A 92 -10.09 -0.94 -5.46
CA LYS A 92 -9.13 -1.92 -5.98
C LYS A 92 -7.83 -1.88 -5.18
N ASN A 93 -6.70 -1.82 -5.88
CA ASN A 93 -5.38 -1.98 -5.30
C ASN A 93 -4.75 -0.63 -4.92
N VAL A 94 -3.84 -0.69 -3.95
CA VAL A 94 -2.88 0.39 -3.67
C VAL A 94 -1.47 -0.15 -3.93
N GLN A 95 -0.71 0.51 -4.80
CA GLN A 95 0.58 -0.03 -5.27
C GLN A 95 1.68 1.04 -5.26
N THR A 96 2.86 0.71 -4.73
CA THR A 96 4.04 1.58 -4.82
C THR A 96 5.35 0.79 -4.99
N VAL A 97 6.35 1.39 -5.64
CA VAL A 97 7.67 0.76 -5.80
C VAL A 97 8.65 1.25 -4.74
N ASN A 98 8.87 2.55 -4.63
CA ASN A 98 9.82 3.21 -3.75
C ASN A 98 9.08 4.31 -2.97
N GLY A 99 8.28 3.90 -2.00
CA GLY A 99 7.59 4.83 -1.11
C GLY A 99 6.58 4.17 -0.20
N SER A 100 6.07 4.97 0.73
CA SER A 100 5.22 4.47 1.81
C SER A 100 3.74 4.51 1.47
N VAL A 101 2.95 3.63 2.09
CA VAL A 101 1.48 3.70 2.09
C VAL A 101 1.05 3.98 3.52
N ASN A 102 0.35 5.09 3.75
CA ASN A 102 -0.17 5.47 5.06
C ASN A 102 -1.69 5.58 4.97
N CYS A 103 -2.39 4.81 5.79
CA CYS A 103 -3.85 4.81 5.89
C CYS A 103 -4.23 5.29 7.29
N ASP A 104 -5.05 6.34 7.36
CA ASP A 104 -5.62 6.83 8.61
C ASP A 104 -6.95 6.13 8.93
N SER A 105 -7.57 6.58 10.01
CA SER A 105 -8.74 5.95 10.62
C SER A 105 -9.92 5.77 9.67
N GLY A 106 -10.52 4.58 9.65
CA GLY A 106 -11.69 4.24 8.85
C GLY A 106 -11.41 4.02 7.36
N VAL A 107 -10.15 4.00 6.94
CA VAL A 107 -9.79 3.65 5.55
C VAL A 107 -10.14 2.20 5.26
N VAL A 108 -10.75 1.95 4.10
CA VAL A 108 -11.06 0.60 3.60
C VAL A 108 -10.42 0.41 2.23
N ILE A 109 -9.57 -0.60 2.10
CA ILE A 109 -8.99 -1.05 0.83
C ILE A 109 -9.60 -2.39 0.48
N ARG A 110 -10.44 -2.42 -0.56
CA ARG A 110 -11.23 -3.59 -0.96
C ARG A 110 -10.39 -4.74 -1.53
N HIS A 111 -9.18 -4.47 -2.01
CA HIS A 111 -8.27 -5.51 -2.53
C HIS A 111 -6.90 -5.45 -1.84
N ASP A 112 -5.81 -5.45 -2.62
CA ASP A 112 -4.45 -5.62 -2.09
C ASP A 112 -3.72 -4.29 -1.89
N ILE A 113 -2.82 -4.28 -0.90
CA ILE A 113 -1.70 -3.33 -0.85
C ILE A 113 -0.44 -4.05 -1.35
N LYS A 114 0.26 -3.46 -2.32
CA LYS A 114 1.49 -4.03 -2.90
C LYS A 114 2.62 -3.00 -2.87
N THR A 115 3.73 -3.30 -2.20
CA THR A 115 4.92 -2.43 -2.18
C THR A 115 6.19 -3.18 -2.55
N ILE A 116 7.24 -2.47 -2.96
CA ILE A 116 8.59 -3.06 -3.12
C ILE A 116 9.48 -2.58 -1.99
N ASN A 117 9.81 -1.30 -2.00
CA ASN A 117 10.66 -0.62 -1.04
C ASN A 117 9.85 0.51 -0.39
N GLY A 118 9.32 0.24 0.79
CA GLY A 118 8.61 1.26 1.56
C GLY A 118 7.62 0.67 2.53
N SER A 119 7.47 1.36 3.66
CA SER A 119 6.65 0.91 4.75
C SER A 119 5.15 1.06 4.46
N ILE A 120 4.38 0.17 5.08
CA ILE A 120 2.91 0.20 5.05
C ILE A 120 2.47 0.46 6.48
N LYS A 121 1.68 1.50 6.69
CA LYS A 121 1.15 1.89 8.00
C LYS A 121 -0.37 1.98 7.93
N LEU A 122 -1.03 1.14 8.72
CA LEU A 122 -2.47 1.10 8.86
C LEU A 122 -2.84 1.52 10.28
N LYS A 123 -3.73 2.50 10.40
CA LYS A 123 -4.27 2.97 11.68
C LYS A 123 -5.79 2.96 11.59
N ASP A 124 -6.44 2.15 12.42
CA ASP A 124 -7.88 1.88 12.39
C ASP A 124 -8.42 1.62 10.97
N ALA A 125 -7.66 0.87 10.16
CA ALA A 125 -7.95 0.65 8.75
C ALA A 125 -8.19 -0.83 8.43
N GLU A 126 -8.90 -1.08 7.33
CA GLU A 126 -9.26 -2.41 6.86
C GLU A 126 -8.69 -2.68 5.47
N VAL A 127 -8.05 -3.84 5.30
CA VAL A 127 -7.65 -4.40 4.01
C VAL A 127 -8.42 -5.70 3.82
N GLU A 128 -9.31 -5.72 2.83
CA GLU A 128 -10.22 -6.85 2.62
C GLU A 128 -9.57 -8.03 1.89
N ASN A 129 -8.37 -7.84 1.33
CA ASN A 129 -7.55 -8.92 0.81
C ASN A 129 -6.16 -8.91 1.46
N SER A 130 -5.09 -8.94 0.66
CA SER A 130 -3.74 -9.24 1.17
C SER A 130 -2.81 -8.03 1.11
N ILE A 131 -1.82 -8.03 2.00
CA ILE A 131 -0.69 -7.10 1.94
C ILE A 131 0.52 -7.85 1.39
N ARG A 132 1.22 -7.27 0.41
CA ARG A 132 2.44 -7.85 -0.14
C ARG A 132 3.56 -6.83 -0.22
N THR A 133 4.75 -7.19 0.26
CA THR A 133 5.94 -6.35 0.14
C THR A 133 7.22 -7.15 -0.12
N THR A 134 8.26 -6.47 -0.60
CA THR A 134 9.61 -7.05 -0.80
C THR A 134 10.54 -6.66 0.34
N ASN A 135 10.62 -5.35 0.66
CA ASN A 135 11.58 -4.76 1.58
C ASN A 135 10.94 -3.72 2.53
N GLY A 136 9.61 -3.73 2.67
CA GLY A 136 8.88 -2.77 3.51
C GLY A 136 8.51 -3.33 4.87
N ASP A 137 8.73 -2.53 5.92
CA ASP A 137 8.12 -2.78 7.22
C ASP A 137 6.60 -2.59 7.15
N ILE A 138 5.87 -3.35 7.96
CA ILE A 138 4.40 -3.27 8.04
C ILE A 138 4.01 -2.95 9.47
N PHE A 139 3.21 -1.92 9.66
CA PHE A 139 2.71 -1.50 10.97
C PHE A 139 1.19 -1.49 10.95
N LEU A 140 0.58 -2.38 11.73
CA LEU A 140 -0.84 -2.42 11.98
C LEU A 140 -1.11 -1.88 13.38
N ASN A 141 -2.01 -0.91 13.46
CA ASN A 141 -2.49 -0.32 14.70
C ASN A 141 -4.02 -0.33 14.66
N HIS A 142 -4.65 -1.13 15.50
CA HIS A 142 -6.09 -1.35 15.53
C HIS A 142 -6.69 -1.64 14.14
N SER A 143 -5.97 -2.40 13.31
CA SER A 143 -6.30 -2.59 11.90
C SER A 143 -6.65 -4.05 11.60
N LEU A 144 -7.46 -4.27 10.56
CA LEU A 144 -7.88 -5.58 10.10
C LEU A 144 -7.30 -5.89 8.72
N VAL A 145 -6.62 -7.03 8.59
CA VAL A 145 -6.24 -7.60 7.30
C VAL A 145 -6.96 -8.94 7.15
N LYS A 146 -7.94 -9.01 6.24
CA LYS A 146 -8.73 -10.24 6.02
C LYS A 146 -7.94 -11.34 5.30
N GLY A 147 -6.97 -10.96 4.48
CA GLY A 147 -6.11 -11.88 3.74
C GLY A 147 -4.76 -12.14 4.40
N ASP A 148 -3.79 -12.51 3.57
CA ASP A 148 -2.43 -12.82 4.00
C ASP A 148 -1.55 -11.56 4.04
N ILE A 149 -0.50 -11.59 4.85
CA ILE A 149 0.67 -10.71 4.73
C ILE A 149 1.81 -11.51 4.10
N ILE A 150 2.33 -11.05 2.96
CA ILE A 150 3.27 -11.82 2.14
C ILE A 150 4.56 -11.01 1.91
N ILE A 151 5.68 -11.54 2.39
CA ILE A 151 7.02 -10.98 2.18
C ILE A 151 7.75 -11.78 1.09
N LYS A 152 8.03 -11.12 -0.04
CA LYS A 152 8.73 -11.70 -1.19
C LYS A 152 10.11 -11.10 -1.36
N ARG A 153 11.13 -11.70 -0.72
CA ARG A 153 12.52 -11.22 -0.74
C ARG A 153 13.48 -12.35 -1.10
N LYS A 154 14.46 -12.07 -1.96
CA LYS A 154 15.47 -13.06 -2.40
C LYS A 154 16.79 -12.96 -1.64
N ARG A 155 17.53 -14.07 -1.61
CA ARG A 155 18.81 -14.25 -0.89
C ARG A 155 19.90 -13.21 -1.20
N GLU A 156 19.93 -12.71 -2.43
CA GLU A 156 20.96 -11.76 -2.89
C GLU A 156 20.75 -10.34 -2.33
N GLU A 157 19.58 -10.05 -1.74
CA GLU A 157 19.22 -8.72 -1.22
C GLU A 157 19.53 -8.58 0.30
N MET A 158 20.28 -9.51 0.91
CA MET A 158 20.20 -9.85 2.34
C MET A 158 21.25 -9.30 3.30
N GLU A 159 22.25 -8.51 2.90
CA GLU A 159 23.24 -8.08 3.88
C GLU A 159 22.68 -7.03 4.87
N GLY A 160 22.27 -7.51 6.05
CA GLY A 160 22.12 -6.73 7.29
C GLY A 160 20.73 -6.19 7.63
N SER A 161 19.77 -6.14 6.70
CA SER A 161 18.45 -5.54 6.97
C SER A 161 17.35 -6.56 7.26
N LYS A 162 16.68 -6.39 8.40
CA LYS A 162 15.48 -7.13 8.78
C LYS A 162 14.22 -6.38 8.34
N ILE A 163 13.16 -7.12 8.06
CA ILE A 163 11.80 -6.58 7.86
C ILE A 163 11.00 -6.82 9.12
N LYS A 164 10.34 -5.78 9.62
CA LYS A 164 9.48 -5.87 10.80
C LYS A 164 8.01 -5.81 10.40
N ILE A 165 7.23 -6.74 10.94
CA ILE A 165 5.77 -6.73 10.87
C ILE A 165 5.27 -6.53 12.29
N TYR A 166 4.75 -5.35 12.59
CA TYR A 166 4.14 -5.03 13.87
C TYR A 166 2.62 -5.18 13.75
N VAL A 167 2.05 -6.10 14.54
CA VAL A 167 0.61 -6.34 14.65
C VAL A 167 0.20 -5.91 16.06
N GLY A 168 -0.25 -4.66 16.21
CA GLY A 168 -0.51 -4.09 17.53
C GLY A 168 -1.84 -3.39 17.74
N ASN A 169 -2.12 -3.09 19.00
CA ASN A 169 -3.30 -2.35 19.47
C ASN A 169 -4.63 -2.93 18.98
N GLY A 170 -4.87 -4.22 19.21
CA GLY A 170 -6.09 -4.91 18.79
C GLY A 170 -6.14 -5.25 17.32
N SER A 171 -5.01 -5.21 16.60
CA SER A 171 -4.98 -5.56 15.18
C SER A 171 -5.20 -7.05 14.96
N THR A 172 -5.82 -7.39 13.84
CA THR A 172 -6.09 -8.78 13.44
C THR A 172 -5.61 -9.03 12.03
N VAL A 173 -4.85 -10.11 11.83
CA VAL A 173 -4.60 -10.70 10.51
C VAL A 173 -5.36 -12.01 10.44
N GLU A 174 -6.39 -12.10 9.60
CA GLU A 174 -7.20 -13.31 9.50
C GLU A 174 -6.51 -14.41 8.69
N GLY A 175 -5.68 -14.02 7.72
CA GLY A 175 -4.85 -14.94 6.96
C GLY A 175 -3.51 -15.27 7.61
N ASN A 176 -2.58 -15.70 6.77
CA ASN A 176 -1.24 -16.12 7.14
C ASN A 176 -0.25 -14.96 7.05
N ILE A 177 0.86 -15.07 7.76
CA ILE A 177 2.06 -14.28 7.51
C ILE A 177 3.10 -15.18 6.83
N LEU A 178 3.38 -14.92 5.56
CA LEU A 178 4.19 -15.78 4.69
C LEU A 178 5.44 -15.05 4.23
N ALA A 179 6.62 -15.49 4.67
CA ALA A 179 7.89 -14.99 4.18
C ALA A 179 8.61 -16.01 3.29
N ASP A 180 9.29 -15.54 2.25
CA ASP A 180 10.26 -16.36 1.52
C ASP A 180 11.43 -16.76 2.46
N GLU A 181 12.08 -17.88 2.17
CA GLU A 181 13.18 -18.39 3.00
C GLU A 181 14.31 -17.36 3.15
N ASN A 182 14.82 -17.23 4.38
CA ASN A 182 15.87 -16.29 4.77
C ASN A 182 15.50 -14.81 4.66
N ALA A 183 14.24 -14.43 4.37
CA ALA A 183 13.83 -13.03 4.18
C ALA A 183 14.13 -12.07 5.37
N GLY A 184 14.54 -12.61 6.52
CA GLY A 184 14.94 -11.82 7.68
C GLY A 184 13.75 -11.09 8.30
N VAL A 185 12.64 -11.81 8.49
CA VAL A 185 11.37 -11.23 8.96
C VAL A 185 11.21 -11.46 10.45
N GLU A 186 10.83 -10.39 11.14
CA GLU A 186 10.48 -10.37 12.56
C GLU A 186 9.02 -9.91 12.70
N VAL A 187 8.18 -10.74 13.30
CA VAL A 187 6.78 -10.43 13.57
C VAL A 187 6.63 -10.13 15.05
N ILE A 188 6.16 -8.94 15.39
CA ILE A 188 5.91 -8.49 16.75
C ILE A 188 4.40 -8.38 16.92
N ILE A 189 3.82 -9.14 17.84
CA ILE A 189 2.38 -9.18 18.10
C ILE A 189 2.12 -8.67 19.51
N SER A 190 1.31 -7.62 19.64
CA SER A 190 0.88 -7.11 20.94
C SER A 190 -0.11 -8.06 21.61
N LYS A 191 -0.15 -8.08 22.95
CA LYS A 191 -1.06 -8.93 23.76
C LYS A 191 -2.54 -8.94 23.35
N ASP A 192 -3.03 -7.84 22.81
CA ASP A 192 -4.43 -7.67 22.41
C ASP A 192 -4.68 -7.95 20.93
N SER A 193 -3.64 -8.33 20.19
CA SER A 193 -3.66 -8.51 18.75
C SER A 193 -3.47 -9.97 18.37
N GLU A 194 -3.94 -10.36 17.19
CA GLU A 194 -3.88 -11.76 16.76
C GLU A 194 -3.56 -11.95 15.27
N VAL A 195 -2.94 -13.09 14.98
CA VAL A 195 -2.78 -13.64 13.64
C VAL A 195 -3.48 -15.00 13.64
N LYS A 196 -4.62 -15.12 12.96
CA LYS A 196 -5.45 -16.33 12.97
C LYS A 196 -4.85 -17.44 12.12
N GLY A 197 -4.11 -17.09 11.06
CA GLY A 197 -3.41 -18.04 10.21
C GLY A 197 -2.03 -18.44 10.74
N LYS A 198 -1.23 -19.08 9.89
CA LYS A 198 0.13 -19.51 10.23
C LYS A 198 1.14 -18.41 9.96
N ILE A 199 2.21 -18.38 10.77
CA ILE A 199 3.39 -17.55 10.53
C ILE A 199 4.51 -18.47 10.01
N HIS A 200 5.00 -18.19 8.80
CA HIS A 200 6.00 -19.00 8.10
C HIS A 200 7.26 -18.19 7.80
N ASN A 201 8.43 -18.79 8.11
CA ASN A 201 9.77 -18.24 7.85
C ASN A 201 10.03 -16.86 8.49
N ALA A 202 9.45 -16.63 9.66
CA ALA A 202 9.68 -15.42 10.45
C ALA A 202 9.95 -15.76 11.91
N ILE A 203 10.68 -14.89 12.60
CA ILE A 203 10.85 -14.93 14.05
C ILE A 203 9.64 -14.20 14.66
N THR A 204 8.93 -14.83 15.58
CA THR A 204 7.79 -14.22 16.27
C THR A 204 8.17 -13.79 17.68
N LEU A 205 7.82 -12.55 18.01
CA LEU A 205 7.95 -11.94 19.33
C LEU A 205 6.57 -11.49 19.80
N THR A 206 6.28 -11.65 21.08
CA THR A 206 5.02 -11.23 21.70
C THR A 206 5.30 -10.23 22.80
N GLU A 207 4.58 -9.10 22.82
CA GLU A 207 4.78 -7.99 23.78
C GLU A 207 3.51 -7.62 24.56
#